data_AF-A0A177WKM6-F1
#
_entry.id   AF-A0A177WKM6-F1
#
_cell.length_a   1.000
_cell.length_b   1.000
_cell.length_c   1.000
_cell.angle_alpha   90.00
_cell.angle_beta   90.00
_cell.angle_gamma   90.00
#
_symmetry.space_group_name_H-M   'P 1'
#
loop_
_entity.id
_entity.type
_entity.pdbx_description
1 polymer ?
#
loop_
_entity_poly.entity_id
_entity_poly.type
_entity_poly.pdbx_seq_one_letter_code
_entity_poly.pdbx_strand_id
1 'polypeptide(L)'
;MPYDFKTDEDNSWMAKFFFTGGTMPSQDLFMWFQRDLHVVDRWTINGQNYGKTSQEWLQRMDHNKQKIIPIFESVYGSKEQAYVWFHRWRLFYLSVAETFNYNDGEEWFVVNYLLERK
;
A
#
# COMPACT_ATOMS: atom_id res chain seq x y z
N MET A 1 8.56 -13.88 -6.34
CA MET A 1 9.43 -13.65 -5.16
C MET A 1 8.89 -12.45 -4.38
N PRO A 2 8.87 -12.50 -3.04
CA PRO A 2 8.44 -11.36 -2.23
C PRO A 2 9.39 -10.16 -2.40
N TYR A 3 8.87 -8.95 -2.16
CA TYR A 3 9.63 -7.71 -2.18
C TYR A 3 9.76 -7.15 -0.76
N ASP A 4 10.97 -7.01 -0.26
CA ASP A 4 11.24 -6.51 1.10
C ASP A 4 11.46 -4.99 1.10
N PHE A 5 10.81 -4.28 2.02
CA PHE A 5 10.96 -2.84 2.18
C PHE A 5 12.15 -2.52 3.09
N LYS A 6 13.33 -2.45 2.49
CA LYS A 6 14.58 -2.06 3.17
C LYS A 6 14.70 -0.55 3.32
N THR A 7 15.21 -0.11 4.47
CA THR A 7 15.30 1.33 4.84
C THR A 7 16.70 1.93 4.75
N ASP A 8 17.71 1.09 4.49
CA ASP A 8 19.12 1.44 4.38
C ASP A 8 19.54 1.83 2.96
N GLU A 9 18.64 1.70 1.98
CA GLU A 9 18.89 2.04 0.57
C GLU A 9 18.59 3.53 0.27
N ASP A 10 19.31 4.09 -0.71
CA ASP A 10 19.21 5.52 -1.10
C ASP A 10 17.80 5.93 -1.56
N ASN A 11 17.01 5.00 -2.10
CA ASN A 11 15.63 5.24 -2.58
C ASN A 11 14.54 4.65 -1.66
N SER A 12 14.85 4.47 -0.37
CA SER A 12 13.96 3.83 0.61
C SER A 12 12.86 4.73 1.19
N TRP A 13 12.55 5.88 0.58
CA TRP A 13 11.60 6.85 1.15
C TRP A 13 10.25 6.22 1.51
N MET A 14 9.69 5.40 0.62
CA MET A 14 8.42 4.71 0.85
C MET A 14 8.53 3.70 2.00
N ALA A 15 9.63 2.93 2.04
CA ALA A 15 9.91 2.00 3.12
C ALA A 15 9.99 2.75 4.46
N LYS A 16 10.78 3.83 4.54
CA LYS A 16 11.02 4.62 5.75
C LYS A 16 9.75 5.23 6.36
N PHE A 17 8.82 5.70 5.52
CA PHE A 17 7.65 6.44 6.01
C PHE A 17 6.37 5.60 6.10
N PHE A 18 6.25 4.52 5.32
CA PHE A 18 4.99 3.75 5.23
C PHE A 18 5.16 2.23 5.45
N PHE A 19 6.33 1.66 5.18
CA PHE A 19 6.51 0.19 5.20
C PHE A 19 7.75 -0.27 5.96
N THR A 20 8.15 0.42 7.03
CA THR A 20 9.38 0.10 7.78
C THR A 20 9.34 -1.34 8.29
N GLY A 21 10.26 -2.18 7.80
CA GLY A 21 10.34 -3.60 8.15
C GLY A 21 9.24 -4.47 7.51
N GLY A 22 8.53 -3.95 6.52
CA GLY A 22 7.47 -4.67 5.81
C GLY A 22 7.98 -5.51 4.64
N THR A 23 7.13 -6.42 4.19
CA THR A 23 7.34 -7.23 2.98
C THR A 23 6.05 -7.23 2.17
N MET A 24 6.16 -7.03 0.86
CA MET A 24 5.08 -7.28 -0.08
C MET A 24 5.14 -8.73 -0.55
N PRO A 25 4.14 -9.56 -0.22
CA PRO A 25 4.16 -10.98 -0.50
C PRO A 25 3.99 -11.25 -2.00
N SER A 26 4.59 -12.33 -2.49
CA SER A 26 4.26 -12.86 -3.82
C SER A 26 2.98 -13.70 -3.78
N GLN A 27 2.33 -13.86 -4.95
CA GLN A 27 1.10 -14.64 -5.12
C GLN A 27 1.23 -16.13 -4.71
N ASP A 28 2.44 -16.66 -4.67
CA ASP A 28 2.72 -18.04 -4.30
C ASP A 28 3.15 -18.21 -2.84
N LEU A 29 3.29 -17.13 -2.07
CA LEU A 29 3.89 -17.18 -0.73
C LEU A 29 3.24 -18.25 0.17
N PHE A 30 1.91 -18.25 0.30
CA PHE A 30 1.22 -19.21 1.17
C PHE A 30 1.19 -20.65 0.65
N MET A 31 1.59 -20.89 -0.60
CA MET A 31 1.75 -22.27 -1.10
C MET A 31 2.92 -22.98 -0.41
N TRP A 32 3.91 -22.21 0.07
CA TRP A 32 5.10 -22.71 0.75
C TRP A 32 4.89 -22.97 2.25
N PHE A 33 3.79 -22.48 2.85
CA PHE A 33 3.56 -22.52 4.29
C PHE A 33 2.22 -23.18 4.63
N GLN A 34 2.13 -24.50 4.43
CA GLN A 34 0.88 -25.25 4.57
C GLN A 34 0.93 -26.35 5.65
N ARG A 35 1.61 -26.09 6.78
CA ARG A 35 1.73 -27.09 7.87
C ARG A 35 0.41 -27.28 8.61
N ASP A 36 -0.18 -26.18 9.06
CA ASP A 36 -1.34 -26.19 9.97
C ASP A 36 -2.66 -25.84 9.24
N LEU A 37 -2.57 -24.98 8.22
CA LEU A 37 -3.63 -24.64 7.28
C LEU A 37 -3.18 -25.01 5.86
N HIS A 38 -4.12 -25.23 4.94
CA HIS A 38 -3.83 -25.43 3.53
C HIS A 38 -4.71 -24.56 2.65
N VAL A 39 -4.19 -24.19 1.48
CA VAL A 39 -4.88 -23.36 0.49
C VAL A 39 -5.85 -24.24 -0.28
N VAL A 40 -7.14 -23.94 -0.15
CA VAL A 40 -8.23 -24.63 -0.85
C VAL A 40 -8.57 -23.92 -2.16
N ASP A 41 -8.50 -22.59 -2.16
CA ASP A 41 -8.76 -21.77 -3.35
C ASP A 41 -7.90 -20.50 -3.33
N ARG A 42 -7.62 -19.97 -4.52
CA ARG A 42 -6.84 -18.74 -4.72
C ARG A 42 -7.28 -18.05 -6.01
N TRP A 43 -7.63 -16.78 -5.90
CA TRP A 43 -7.94 -15.94 -7.05
C TRP A 43 -7.29 -14.56 -6.92
N THR A 44 -7.01 -13.96 -8.07
CA THR A 44 -6.44 -12.62 -8.17
C THR A 44 -7.52 -11.61 -8.55
N ILE A 45 -7.33 -10.37 -8.11
CA ILE A 45 -8.09 -9.22 -8.54
C ILE A 45 -7.10 -8.28 -9.21
N ASN A 46 -7.32 -7.99 -10.50
CA ASN A 46 -6.48 -7.10 -11.31
C ASN A 46 -6.19 -5.78 -10.56
N GLY A 47 -4.95 -5.33 -10.66
CA GLY A 47 -4.39 -4.21 -9.92
C GLY A 47 -5.14 -2.90 -10.11
N GLN A 48 -5.73 -2.66 -11.28
CA GLN A 48 -6.44 -1.41 -11.59
C GLN A 48 -7.60 -1.14 -10.61
N ASN A 49 -8.17 -2.17 -9.97
CA ASN A 49 -9.19 -1.97 -8.94
C ASN A 49 -8.60 -1.22 -7.72
N TYR A 50 -7.41 -1.63 -7.27
CA TYR A 50 -6.74 -0.96 -6.17
C TYR A 50 -6.10 0.36 -6.61
N GLY A 51 -5.61 0.43 -7.86
CA GLY A 51 -5.17 1.68 -8.49
C GLY A 51 -6.25 2.76 -8.46
N LYS A 52 -7.46 2.44 -8.90
CA LYS A 52 -8.65 3.33 -8.82
C LYS A 52 -8.97 3.74 -7.39
N THR A 53 -8.93 2.78 -6.45
CA THR A 53 -9.17 3.05 -5.02
C THR A 53 -8.20 4.10 -4.49
N SER A 54 -6.91 3.93 -4.77
CA SER A 54 -5.88 4.87 -4.34
C SER A 54 -6.02 6.25 -4.98
N GLN A 55 -6.38 6.30 -6.27
CA GLN A 55 -6.64 7.55 -6.98
C GLN A 55 -7.85 8.31 -6.39
N GLU A 56 -8.94 7.61 -6.07
CA GLU A 56 -10.10 8.20 -5.41
C GLU A 56 -9.77 8.72 -4.01
N TRP A 57 -8.93 8.02 -3.25
CA TRP A 57 -8.44 8.50 -1.96
C TRP A 57 -7.60 9.77 -2.09
N LEU A 58 -6.69 9.83 -3.08
CA LEU A 58 -5.92 11.03 -3.37
C LEU A 58 -6.83 12.23 -3.69
N GLN A 59 -7.80 12.05 -4.58
CA GLN A 59 -8.73 13.12 -4.95
C GLN A 59 -9.57 13.61 -3.76
N ARG A 60 -10.09 12.68 -2.96
CA ARG A 60 -10.85 13.02 -1.74
C ARG A 60 -9.99 13.74 -0.72
N MET A 61 -8.74 13.32 -0.55
CA MET A 61 -7.80 13.99 0.34
C MET A 61 -7.52 15.42 -0.11
N ASP A 62 -7.26 15.63 -1.40
CA ASP A 62 -7.03 16.96 -1.99
C ASP A 62 -8.23 17.88 -1.81
N HIS A 63 -9.44 17.36 -2.08
CA HIS A 63 -10.68 18.11 -1.90
C HIS A 63 -10.95 18.49 -0.44
N ASN A 64 -10.53 17.65 0.52
CA ASN A 64 -10.76 17.87 1.95
C ASN A 64 -9.55 18.48 2.67
N LYS A 65 -8.56 19.02 1.94
CA LYS A 65 -7.33 19.61 2.50
C LYS A 65 -7.57 20.55 3.69
N GLN A 66 -8.54 21.47 3.57
CA GLN A 66 -8.83 22.44 4.63
C GLN A 66 -9.28 21.80 5.94
N LYS A 67 -9.93 20.63 5.87
CA LYS A 67 -10.36 19.86 7.05
C LYS A 67 -9.25 18.97 7.59
N ILE A 68 -8.40 18.45 6.71
CA ILE A 68 -7.32 17.52 7.08
C ILE A 68 -6.17 18.24 7.77
N ILE A 69 -5.78 19.42 7.30
CA ILE A 69 -4.61 20.14 7.85
C ILE A 69 -4.73 20.39 9.37
N PRO A 70 -5.86 20.88 9.93
CA PRO A 70 -6.00 21.03 11.38
C PRO A 70 -5.89 19.71 12.16
N ILE A 71 -6.44 18.61 11.61
CA ILE A 71 -6.32 17.27 12.21
C ILE A 71 -4.85 16.87 12.24
N PHE A 72 -4.15 17.04 11.12
CA PHE A 72 -2.73 16.70 11.00
C PHE A 72 -1.86 17.58 11.90
N GLU A 73 -2.19 18.85 12.09
CA GLU A 73 -1.50 19.73 13.03
C GLU A 73 -1.62 19.22 14.47
N SER A 74 -2.81 18.78 14.87
CA SER A 74 -3.04 18.19 16.20
C SER A 74 -2.29 16.87 16.42
N VAL A 75 -2.06 16.09 15.35
CA VAL A 75 -1.41 14.78 15.41
C VAL A 75 0.12 14.91 15.30
N TYR A 76 0.61 15.77 14.42
CA TYR A 76 2.02 15.90 14.07
C TYR A 76 2.71 17.11 14.74
N GLY A 77 1.96 17.89 15.53
CA GLY A 77 2.50 18.85 16.49
C GLY A 77 2.83 20.25 15.93
N SER A 78 2.80 20.45 14.62
CA SER A 78 2.91 21.78 14.02
C SER A 78 2.22 21.86 12.67
N LYS A 79 1.87 23.08 12.25
CA LYS A 79 1.30 23.35 10.92
C LYS A 79 2.27 22.93 9.81
N GLU A 80 3.57 23.20 9.95
CA GLU A 80 4.59 22.80 8.99
C GLU A 80 4.63 21.28 8.86
N GLN A 81 4.63 20.54 9.98
CA GLN A 81 4.59 19.09 9.97
C GLN A 81 3.28 18.55 9.39
N ALA A 82 2.15 19.22 9.62
CA ALA A 82 0.88 18.86 9.02
C ALA A 82 0.95 18.90 7.49
N TYR A 83 1.54 19.94 6.92
CA TYR A 83 1.74 20.04 5.47
C TYR A 83 2.74 18.99 4.96
N VAL A 84 3.83 18.71 5.68
CA VAL A 84 4.77 17.65 5.30
C VAL A 84 4.05 16.31 5.20
N TRP A 85 3.29 15.93 6.23
CA TRP A 85 2.54 14.68 6.24
C TRP A 85 1.41 14.64 5.22
N PHE A 86 0.74 15.77 4.98
CA PHE A 86 -0.24 15.88 3.90
C PHE A 86 0.38 15.50 2.55
N HIS A 87 1.56 16.03 2.22
CA HIS A 87 2.24 15.69 0.97
C HIS A 87 2.81 14.27 0.95
N ARG A 88 3.29 13.74 2.09
CA ARG A 88 3.71 12.33 2.18
C ARG A 88 2.56 11.39 1.82
N TRP A 89 1.37 11.61 2.39
CA TRP A 89 0.18 10.81 2.08
C TRP A 89 -0.26 10.95 0.61
N ARG A 90 -0.18 12.15 0.03
CA ARG A 90 -0.46 12.34 -1.41
C ARG A 90 0.50 11.53 -2.27
N LEU A 91 1.80 11.62 -2.00
CA LEU A 91 2.83 10.86 -2.71
C LEU A 91 2.61 9.36 -2.54
N PHE A 92 2.24 8.90 -1.34
CA PHE A 92 1.88 7.51 -1.09
C PHE A 92 0.74 7.05 -2.00
N TYR A 93 -0.40 7.75 -2.02
CA TYR A 93 -1.54 7.36 -2.85
C TYR A 93 -1.22 7.41 -4.34
N LEU A 94 -0.42 8.40 -4.77
CA LEU A 94 0.03 8.50 -6.15
C LEU A 94 0.89 7.30 -6.53
N SER A 95 1.91 6.97 -5.72
CA SER A 95 2.78 5.83 -5.96
C SER A 95 2.00 4.52 -5.98
N VAL A 96 1.08 4.30 -5.04
CA VAL A 96 0.22 3.10 -5.03
C VAL A 96 -0.65 3.05 -6.29
N ALA A 97 -1.24 4.17 -6.71
CA ALA A 97 -2.07 4.20 -7.92
C ALA A 97 -1.25 3.81 -9.16
N GLU A 98 -0.07 4.40 -9.36
CA GLU A 98 0.80 4.10 -10.49
C GLU A 98 1.31 2.65 -10.46
N THR A 99 1.77 2.17 -9.31
CA THR A 99 2.27 0.78 -9.15
C THR A 99 1.19 -0.24 -9.51
N PHE A 100 -0.04 -0.07 -9.01
CA PHE A 100 -1.12 -1.03 -9.26
C PHE A 100 -1.78 -0.88 -10.64
N ASN A 101 -1.63 0.26 -11.32
CA ASN A 101 -2.08 0.44 -12.70
C ASN A 101 -1.02 0.01 -13.74
N TYR A 102 0.23 -0.22 -13.32
CA TYR A 102 1.33 -0.56 -14.20
C TYR A 102 1.03 -1.84 -15.00
N ASN A 103 1.38 -1.81 -16.31
CA ASN A 103 1.14 -2.91 -17.25
C ASN A 103 -0.32 -3.43 -17.19
N ASP A 104 -1.28 -2.50 -17.30
CA ASP A 104 -2.72 -2.78 -17.21
C ASP A 104 -3.17 -3.47 -15.91
N GLY A 105 -2.38 -3.35 -14.84
CA GLY A 105 -2.66 -3.94 -13.53
C GLY A 105 -2.32 -5.43 -13.41
N GLU A 106 -1.49 -5.95 -14.31
CA GLU A 106 -1.10 -7.37 -14.35
C GLU A 106 0.20 -7.67 -13.58
N GLU A 107 0.96 -6.66 -13.14
CA GLU A 107 2.20 -6.87 -12.37
C GLU A 107 1.98 -6.83 -10.86
N TRP A 108 1.16 -5.88 -10.39
CA TRP A 108 0.84 -5.68 -8.98
C TRP A 108 -0.66 -5.76 -8.78
N PHE A 109 -1.11 -6.72 -7.98
CA PHE A 109 -2.53 -7.07 -7.85
C PHE A 109 -2.84 -7.57 -6.45
N VAL A 110 -4.14 -7.77 -6.17
CA VAL A 110 -4.61 -8.32 -4.90
C VAL A 110 -4.82 -9.82 -5.06
N VAL A 111 -4.36 -10.60 -4.08
CA VAL A 111 -4.54 -12.06 -4.06
C VAL A 111 -5.40 -12.42 -2.86
N ASN A 112 -6.49 -13.15 -3.10
CA ASN A 112 -7.30 -13.76 -2.05
C ASN A 112 -6.96 -15.23 -1.94
N TYR A 113 -6.96 -15.74 -0.70
CA TYR A 113 -6.74 -17.14 -0.39
C TYR A 113 -7.87 -17.64 0.50
N LEU A 114 -8.45 -18.78 0.14
CA LEU A 114 -9.29 -19.56 1.02
C LEU A 114 -8.44 -20.62 1.70
N LEU A 115 -8.42 -20.61 3.02
CA LEU A 115 -7.63 -21.54 3.83
C LEU A 115 -8.53 -22.46 4.63
N GLU A 116 -8.15 -23.73 4.75
CA GLU A 116 -8.80 -24.71 5.61
C GLU A 116 -7.78 -25.37 6.54
N ARG A 117 -8.22 -25.72 7.75
CA ARG A 117 -7.39 -26.45 8.72
C ARG A 117 -7.10 -27.86 8.22
N LYS A 118 -5.85 -28.29 8.36
CA LYS A 118 -5.48 -29.71 8.14
C LYS A 118 -5.97 -30.62 9.26
#